data_AF-A0A166ARY2-F1
#
_entry.id   AF-A0A166ARY2-F1
#
_cell.length_a   1.000
_cell.length_b   1.000
_cell.length_c   1.000
_cell.angle_alpha   90.00
_cell.angle_beta   90.00
_cell.angle_gamma   90.00
#
_symmetry.space_group_name_H-M   'P 1'
#
loop_
_entity.id
_entity.type
_entity.pdbx_description
1 polymer ?
#
loop_
_entity_poly.entity_id
_entity_poly.type
_entity_poly.pdbx_seq_one_letter_code
_entity_poly.pdbx_strand_id
1 'polypeptide(L)'
;MIFINSQEIRYFYRNIVKSGKVYRVKYNNKDYGEFKKLSDALYERDALFFCNFDYDLLVECDLENKYENMKLPPFPEKRPKGRIKGIKINKTEREGEILFNHKLKKFYIQKGDEIIDYYDTMTEAYYYKKLLIDNDWDKSVLIKTNTIKIEINIKIDLYKEYPVKLNYCPNCRSKLKINEKECPTCGINIKKYLYSN
;
A
#
# COMPACT_ATOMS: atom_id res chain seq x y z
N MET A 1 31.21 0.35 10.42
CA MET A 1 30.98 -0.79 9.51
C MET A 1 29.75 -1.51 10.00
N ILE A 2 28.67 -1.53 9.21
CA ILE A 2 27.45 -2.25 9.58
C ILE A 2 27.69 -3.71 9.19
N PHE A 3 27.87 -4.58 10.19
CA PHE A 3 27.97 -6.03 9.97
C PHE A 3 26.57 -6.59 9.75
N ILE A 4 26.10 -6.55 8.50
CA ILE A 4 24.81 -7.15 8.13
C ILE A 4 25.02 -8.66 8.04
N ASN A 5 24.20 -9.43 8.77
CA ASN A 5 24.28 -10.89 8.71
C ASN A 5 23.93 -11.38 7.29
N SER A 6 24.60 -12.42 6.82
CA SER A 6 24.34 -13.08 5.53
C SER A 6 22.85 -13.39 5.28
N GLN A 7 22.08 -13.65 6.35
CA GLN A 7 20.65 -13.90 6.28
C GLN A 7 19.83 -12.62 6.02
N GLU A 8 20.20 -11.49 6.63
CA GLU A 8 19.53 -10.20 6.41
C GLU A 8 19.78 -9.71 4.99
N ILE A 9 20.99 -9.88 4.46
CA ILE A 9 21.32 -9.62 3.05
C ILE A 9 20.44 -10.49 2.12
N ARG A 10 20.20 -11.76 2.49
CA ARG A 10 19.35 -12.66 1.73
C ARG A 10 17.89 -12.21 1.69
N TYR A 11 17.35 -11.73 2.81
CA TYR A 11 16.00 -11.15 2.85
C TYR A 11 15.94 -9.84 2.06
N PHE A 12 16.97 -9.00 2.18
CA PHE A 12 17.07 -7.72 1.50
C PHE A 12 17.05 -7.84 -0.02
N TYR A 13 17.56 -8.94 -0.60
CA TYR A 13 17.51 -9.21 -2.05
C TYR A 13 16.49 -10.27 -2.45
N ARG A 14 15.50 -10.54 -1.60
CA ARG A 14 14.44 -11.51 -1.92
C ARG A 14 13.74 -11.14 -3.23
N ASN A 15 13.38 -12.17 -4.01
CA ASN A 15 12.73 -12.05 -5.31
C ASN A 15 13.53 -11.30 -6.37
N ILE A 16 14.80 -10.93 -6.12
CA ILE A 16 15.70 -10.36 -7.11
C ILE A 16 16.71 -11.41 -7.55
N VAL A 17 16.94 -11.49 -8.85
CA VAL A 17 17.86 -12.44 -9.46
C VAL A 17 18.82 -11.68 -10.36
N LYS A 18 20.12 -11.81 -10.09
CA LYS A 18 21.15 -11.31 -11.00
C LYS A 18 21.38 -12.30 -12.12
N SER A 19 21.20 -11.87 -13.37
CA SER A 19 21.49 -12.64 -14.58
C SER A 19 22.55 -11.89 -15.38
N GLY A 20 23.82 -12.24 -15.23
CA GLY A 20 24.93 -11.50 -15.85
C GLY A 20 25.05 -10.07 -15.31
N LYS A 21 24.81 -9.08 -16.19
CA LYS A 21 24.90 -7.64 -15.89
C LYS A 21 23.57 -7.00 -15.47
N VAL A 22 22.48 -7.76 -15.45
CA VAL A 22 21.12 -7.26 -15.17
C VAL A 22 20.50 -7.92 -13.95
N TYR A 23 19.53 -7.24 -13.34
CA TYR A 23 18.75 -7.68 -12.20
C TYR A 23 17.30 -7.89 -12.63
N ARG A 24 16.70 -9.03 -12.27
CA ARG A 24 15.32 -9.35 -12.60
C ARG A 24 14.50 -9.61 -11.35
N VAL A 25 13.28 -9.10 -11.31
CA VAL A 25 12.33 -9.39 -10.24
C VAL A 25 11.54 -10.64 -10.62
N LYS A 26 11.56 -11.67 -9.77
CA LYS A 26 10.86 -12.95 -10.00
C LYS A 26 10.00 -13.33 -8.81
N TYR A 27 8.73 -13.62 -9.05
CA TYR A 27 7.79 -14.12 -8.04
C TYR A 27 6.88 -15.21 -8.65
N ASN A 28 6.69 -16.32 -7.94
CA ASN A 28 5.87 -17.46 -8.40
C ASN A 28 6.17 -17.91 -9.85
N ASN A 29 7.44 -18.01 -10.22
CA ASN A 29 7.94 -18.34 -11.57
C ASN A 29 7.57 -17.35 -12.69
N LYS A 30 6.97 -16.20 -12.37
CA LYS A 30 6.76 -15.10 -13.30
C LYS A 30 7.90 -14.09 -13.19
N ASP A 31 8.27 -13.49 -14.32
CA ASP A 31 9.25 -12.42 -14.43
C ASP A 31 8.52 -11.09 -14.46
N TYR A 32 8.93 -10.17 -13.58
CA TYR A 32 8.32 -8.87 -13.37
C TYR A 32 9.25 -7.72 -13.80
N GLY A 33 10.08 -7.94 -14.81
CA GLY A 33 10.94 -6.90 -15.38
C GLY A 33 12.44 -7.14 -15.18
N GLU A 34 13.20 -6.36 -15.96
CA GLU A 34 14.65 -6.42 -16.05
C GLU A 34 15.25 -5.01 -15.89
N PHE A 35 16.23 -4.90 -15.00
CA PHE A 35 16.80 -3.65 -14.54
C PHE A 35 18.32 -3.68 -14.64
N LYS A 36 18.92 -2.58 -15.08
CA LYS A 36 20.39 -2.43 -15.12
C LYS A 36 20.95 -2.05 -13.75
N LYS A 37 20.24 -1.19 -13.01
CA LYS A 37 20.62 -0.79 -11.66
C LYS A 37 19.93 -1.67 -10.61
N LEU A 38 20.64 -1.93 -9.51
CA LEU A 38 20.12 -2.71 -8.39
C LEU A 38 19.09 -1.92 -7.56
N SER A 39 19.26 -0.60 -7.45
CA SER A 39 18.32 0.31 -6.79
C SER A 39 16.92 0.22 -7.41
N ASP A 40 16.85 0.24 -8.74
CA ASP A 40 15.60 0.25 -9.50
C ASP A 40 14.88 -1.10 -9.34
N ALA A 41 15.64 -2.20 -9.36
CA ALA A 41 15.09 -3.53 -9.09
C ALA A 41 14.52 -3.69 -7.67
N LEU A 42 15.15 -3.06 -6.67
CA LEU A 42 14.66 -3.06 -5.30
C LEU A 42 13.40 -2.20 -5.14
N TYR A 43 13.38 -1.04 -5.79
CA TYR A 43 12.22 -0.17 -5.82
C TYR A 43 11.01 -0.87 -6.44
N GLU A 44 11.17 -1.41 -7.66
CA GLU A 44 10.09 -2.09 -8.37
C GLU A 44 9.55 -3.27 -7.56
N ARG A 45 10.45 -4.04 -6.94
CA ARG A 45 10.06 -5.15 -6.09
C ARG A 45 9.20 -4.68 -4.92
N ASP A 46 9.57 -3.61 -4.25
CA ASP A 46 8.80 -3.08 -3.12
C ASP A 46 7.43 -2.54 -3.57
N ALA A 47 7.38 -1.86 -4.72
CA ALA A 47 6.12 -1.42 -5.34
C ALA A 47 5.23 -2.61 -5.72
N LEU A 48 5.80 -3.67 -6.31
CA LEU A 48 5.09 -4.92 -6.59
C LEU A 48 4.58 -5.58 -5.31
N PHE A 49 5.35 -5.59 -4.23
CA PHE A 49 4.87 -6.10 -2.94
C PHE A 49 3.70 -5.29 -2.40
N PHE A 50 3.75 -3.96 -2.55
CA PHE A 50 2.67 -3.06 -2.15
C PHE A 50 1.38 -3.34 -2.95
N CYS A 51 1.51 -3.55 -4.25
CA CYS A 51 0.39 -3.88 -5.14
C CYS A 51 0.03 -5.38 -5.16
N ASN A 52 0.51 -6.19 -4.22
CA ASN A 52 0.27 -7.65 -4.18
C ASN A 52 0.64 -8.40 -5.48
N PHE A 53 1.67 -7.93 -6.19
CA PHE A 53 2.12 -8.42 -7.49
C PHE A 53 1.07 -8.30 -8.61
N ASP A 54 0.12 -7.37 -8.46
CA ASP A 54 -0.77 -6.93 -9.52
C ASP A 54 -0.10 -5.82 -10.34
N TYR A 55 0.06 -6.08 -11.64
CA TYR A 55 0.76 -5.17 -12.55
C TYR A 55 -0.08 -3.96 -12.91
N ASP A 56 -1.41 -4.11 -12.96
CA ASP A 56 -2.30 -3.04 -13.36
C ASP A 56 -2.32 -1.93 -12.29
N LEU A 57 -2.18 -2.32 -11.02
CA LEU A 57 -2.06 -1.40 -9.89
C LEU A 57 -0.66 -0.78 -9.74
N LEU A 58 0.37 -1.36 -10.38
CA LEU A 58 1.74 -0.84 -10.33
C LEU A 58 1.89 0.48 -11.10
N VAL A 59 1.13 0.64 -12.19
CA VAL A 59 1.18 1.84 -13.06
C VAL A 59 0.75 3.12 -12.31
N GLU A 60 0.01 2.97 -11.22
CA GLU A 60 -0.46 4.08 -10.39
C GLU A 60 0.51 4.45 -9.26
N CYS A 61 1.61 3.70 -9.07
CA CYS A 61 2.59 3.93 -8.01
C CYS A 61 3.71 4.90 -8.41
N ASP A 62 3.44 6.20 -8.28
CA ASP A 62 4.47 7.26 -8.32
C ASP A 62 5.15 7.43 -6.95
N LEU A 63 6.05 6.50 -6.58
CA LEU A 63 6.86 6.60 -5.37
C LEU A 63 8.32 6.98 -5.72
N GLU A 64 8.96 7.73 -4.83
CA GLU A 64 10.39 8.05 -5.00
C GLU A 64 11.26 6.83 -4.67
N ASN A 65 12.33 6.62 -5.46
CA ASN A 65 13.26 5.53 -5.25
C ASN A 65 14.19 5.80 -4.05
N LYS A 66 13.76 5.35 -2.87
CA LYS A 66 14.54 5.42 -1.61
C LYS A 66 15.93 4.74 -1.67
N TYR A 67 16.19 3.89 -2.66
CA TYR A 67 17.44 3.15 -2.80
C TYR A 67 18.48 3.84 -3.69
N GLU A 68 18.11 4.89 -4.41
CA GLU A 68 18.99 5.48 -5.44
C GLU A 68 20.25 6.13 -4.84
N ASN A 69 20.12 6.79 -3.67
CA ASN A 69 21.23 7.45 -2.98
C ASN A 69 21.83 6.63 -1.82
N MET A 70 21.36 5.39 -1.61
CA MET A 70 21.78 4.57 -0.47
C MET A 70 22.96 3.66 -0.83
N LYS A 71 23.93 3.51 0.08
CA LYS A 71 24.97 2.48 -0.04
C LYS A 71 24.35 1.10 0.21
N LEU A 72 24.01 0.40 -0.87
CA LEU A 72 23.41 -0.93 -0.81
C LEU A 72 24.42 -1.99 -0.35
N PRO A 73 23.97 -3.04 0.36
CA PRO A 73 24.80 -4.20 0.65
C PRO A 73 25.37 -4.85 -0.63
N PRO A 74 26.43 -5.67 -0.54
CA PRO A 74 26.87 -6.44 -1.70
C PRO A 74 25.80 -7.48 -2.08
N PHE A 75 25.50 -7.59 -3.38
CA PHE A 75 24.59 -8.62 -3.89
C PHE A 75 25.23 -10.01 -3.72
N PRO A 76 24.52 -11.01 -3.16
CA PRO A 76 25.10 -12.32 -2.89
C PRO A 76 25.51 -13.04 -4.19
N GLU A 77 26.74 -13.57 -4.23
CA GLU A 77 27.30 -14.25 -5.42
C GLU A 77 26.58 -15.56 -5.76
N LYS A 78 26.15 -16.31 -4.74
CA LYS A 78 25.36 -17.52 -4.90
C LYS A 78 23.94 -17.26 -4.47
N ARG A 79 22.98 -17.44 -5.38
CA ARG A 79 21.56 -17.50 -5.00
C ARG A 79 21.39 -18.70 -4.06
N PRO A 80 20.96 -18.48 -2.81
CA PRO A 80 20.76 -19.59 -1.90
C PRO A 80 19.53 -20.38 -2.37
N LYS A 81 19.75 -21.61 -2.85
CA LYS A 81 18.71 -22.52 -3.34
C LYS A 81 17.81 -22.96 -2.18
N GLY A 82 16.49 -22.89 -2.38
CA GLY A 82 15.47 -23.40 -1.47
C GLY A 82 14.59 -22.33 -0.80
N ARG A 83 13.43 -22.78 -0.29
CA ARG A 83 12.72 -22.09 0.81
C ARG A 83 13.75 -21.82 1.92
N ILE A 84 13.62 -20.71 2.63
CA ILE A 84 14.32 -20.52 3.91
C ILE A 84 13.73 -21.57 4.86
N LYS A 85 14.24 -22.80 4.82
CA LYS A 85 13.91 -23.83 5.80
C LYS A 85 14.53 -23.37 7.11
N GLY A 86 13.70 -23.08 8.10
CA GLY A 86 14.15 -22.84 9.47
C GLY A 86 13.81 -21.49 10.08
N ILE A 87 13.19 -20.56 9.36
CA ILE A 87 12.61 -19.37 9.99
C ILE A 87 11.15 -19.31 9.57
N LYS A 88 10.28 -19.93 10.39
CA LYS A 88 8.93 -19.37 10.56
C LYS A 88 9.20 -17.96 11.07
N ILE A 89 9.29 -16.98 10.18
CA ILE A 89 9.22 -15.59 10.64
C ILE A 89 7.84 -15.54 11.23
N ASN A 90 7.75 -15.50 12.55
CA ASN A 90 6.50 -15.23 13.23
C ASN A 90 6.16 -13.79 12.83
N LYS A 91 5.45 -13.66 11.70
CA LYS A 91 4.89 -12.38 11.25
C LYS A 91 4.09 -11.76 12.38
N THR A 92 3.45 -12.61 13.18
CA THR A 92 2.77 -12.29 14.44
C THR A 92 3.66 -11.58 15.46
N GLU A 93 4.92 -11.99 15.63
CA GLU A 93 5.86 -11.35 16.57
C GLU A 93 6.44 -10.04 16.02
N ARG A 94 6.65 -9.95 14.70
CA ARG A 94 7.26 -8.76 14.07
C ARG A 94 6.24 -7.68 13.73
N GLU A 95 5.18 -8.07 13.02
CA GLU A 95 4.16 -7.18 12.48
C GLU A 95 2.96 -7.06 13.42
N GLY A 96 2.81 -7.93 14.43
CA GLY A 96 1.63 -7.96 15.29
C GLY A 96 0.36 -8.37 14.53
N GLU A 97 -0.72 -8.62 15.25
CA GLU A 97 -2.01 -9.01 14.72
C GLU A 97 -3.11 -8.03 15.16
N ILE A 98 -4.13 -7.89 14.32
CA ILE A 98 -5.37 -7.21 14.69
C ILE A 98 -6.40 -8.29 14.92
N LEU A 99 -6.93 -8.34 16.12
CA LEU A 99 -7.93 -9.32 16.53
C LEU A 99 -9.18 -8.59 16.99
N PHE A 100 -10.31 -9.29 17.00
CA PHE A 100 -11.59 -8.74 17.43
C PHE A 100 -12.00 -9.36 18.76
N ASN A 101 -12.27 -8.52 19.76
CA ASN A 101 -12.79 -8.97 21.04
C ASN A 101 -14.32 -8.96 21.00
N HIS A 102 -14.92 -10.14 20.89
CA HIS A 102 -16.39 -10.29 20.84
C HIS A 102 -17.11 -9.80 22.11
N LYS A 103 -16.46 -9.79 23.29
CA LYS A 103 -17.08 -9.31 24.54
C LYS A 103 -17.18 -7.78 24.56
N LEU A 104 -16.12 -7.10 24.13
CA LEU A 104 -16.04 -5.65 24.11
C LEU A 104 -16.57 -5.03 22.81
N LYS A 105 -16.77 -5.85 21.76
CA LYS A 105 -17.10 -5.43 20.39
C LYS A 105 -16.09 -4.43 19.82
N LYS A 106 -14.80 -4.60 20.16
CA LYS A 106 -13.70 -3.73 19.74
C LYS A 106 -12.59 -4.54 19.09
N PHE A 107 -11.90 -3.92 18.13
CA PHE A 107 -10.66 -4.43 17.56
C PHE A 107 -9.50 -4.13 18.51
N TYR A 108 -8.49 -4.99 18.57
CA TYR A 108 -7.29 -4.74 19.36
C TYR A 108 -6.05 -5.17 18.62
N ILE A 109 -4.95 -4.47 18.90
CA ILE A 109 -3.63 -4.80 18.34
C ILE A 109 -2.89 -5.65 19.38
N GLN A 110 -2.46 -6.84 18.96
CA GLN A 110 -1.66 -7.76 19.78
C GLN A 110 -0.28 -7.95 19.15
N LYS A 111 0.78 -7.86 19.95
CA LYS A 111 2.14 -8.20 19.52
C LYS A 111 2.71 -9.21 20.50
N GLY A 112 2.92 -10.45 20.04
CA GLY A 112 3.24 -11.55 20.95
C GLY A 112 2.11 -11.76 21.97
N ASP A 113 2.41 -11.63 23.25
CA ASP A 113 1.44 -11.80 24.35
C ASP A 113 0.84 -10.47 24.86
N GLU A 114 1.33 -9.31 24.38
CA GLU A 114 0.86 -8.01 24.84
C GLU A 114 -0.26 -7.45 23.95
N ILE A 115 -1.35 -7.03 24.59
CA ILE A 115 -2.40 -6.21 23.99
C ILE A 115 -2.01 -4.74 24.18
N ILE A 116 -1.96 -3.99 23.09
CA ILE A 116 -1.51 -2.59 23.10
C ILE A 116 -2.68 -1.66 23.40
N ASP A 117 -3.76 -1.75 22.61
CA ASP A 117 -4.93 -0.89 22.78
C ASP A 117 -6.17 -1.46 22.05
N TYR A 118 -7.34 -0.88 22.33
CA TYR A 118 -8.65 -1.22 21.75
C TYR A 118 -9.21 -0.08 20.90
N TYR A 119 -9.74 -0.43 19.74
CA TYR A 119 -10.30 0.49 18.73
C TYR A 119 -11.71 0.07 18.33
N ASP A 120 -12.54 1.05 17.97
CA ASP A 120 -13.93 0.80 17.61
C ASP A 120 -14.05 0.22 16.19
N THR A 121 -13.13 0.58 15.30
CA THR A 121 -13.12 0.13 13.90
C THR A 121 -11.83 -0.59 13.49
N MET A 122 -11.93 -1.50 12.53
CA MET A 122 -10.78 -2.21 11.97
C MET A 122 -9.79 -1.25 11.29
N THR A 123 -10.30 -0.18 10.67
CA THR A 123 -9.52 0.85 10.00
C THR A 123 -8.68 1.67 10.98
N GLU A 124 -9.26 2.07 12.11
CA GLU A 124 -8.50 2.73 13.19
C GLU A 124 -7.40 1.80 13.71
N ALA A 125 -7.71 0.54 14.00
CA ALA A 125 -6.72 -0.44 14.46
C ALA A 125 -5.58 -0.63 13.43
N TYR A 126 -5.90 -0.63 12.14
CA TYR A 126 -4.89 -0.75 11.07
C TYR A 126 -3.98 0.48 10.98
N TYR A 127 -4.56 1.67 11.08
CA TYR A 127 -3.81 2.93 11.07
C TYR A 127 -2.79 2.98 12.21
N TYR A 128 -3.23 2.71 13.45
CA TYR A 128 -2.34 2.70 14.61
C TYR A 128 -1.32 1.57 14.57
N LYS A 129 -1.67 0.39 14.05
CA LYS A 129 -0.71 -0.69 13.82
C LYS A 129 0.41 -0.26 12.86
N LYS A 130 0.07 0.44 11.77
CA LYS A 130 1.07 0.93 10.82
C LYS A 130 2.00 1.94 11.47
N LEU A 131 1.44 2.90 12.22
CA LEU A 131 2.22 3.86 13.00
C LEU A 131 3.20 3.18 13.96
N LEU A 132 2.75 2.13 14.66
CA LEU A 132 3.60 1.34 15.54
C LEU A 132 4.71 0.61 14.77
N ILE A 133 4.42 0.01 13.61
CA ILE A 133 5.45 -0.66 12.78
C ILE A 133 6.51 0.33 12.31
N ASP A 134 6.10 1.50 11.82
CA ASP A 134 7.00 2.51 11.26
C ASP A 134 7.92 3.15 12.33
N ASN A 135 7.53 3.07 13.61
CA ASN A 135 8.29 3.60 14.76
C ASN A 135 8.82 2.49 15.69
N ASP A 136 9.15 1.31 15.16
CA ASP A 136 9.74 0.21 15.92
C ASP A 136 8.96 -0.21 17.19
N TRP A 137 7.64 -0.04 17.16
CA TRP A 137 6.67 -0.30 18.23
C TRP A 137 6.80 0.57 19.47
N ASP A 138 7.30 1.80 19.31
CA ASP A 138 7.30 2.76 20.40
C ASP A 138 5.87 3.20 20.77
N LYS A 139 5.43 2.81 21.97
CA LYS A 139 4.12 3.17 22.54
C LYS A 139 3.99 4.69 22.76
N SER A 140 5.09 5.42 22.84
CA SER A 140 5.09 6.88 23.00
C SER A 140 4.42 7.61 21.82
N VAL A 141 4.43 6.99 20.64
CA VAL A 141 3.80 7.53 19.41
C VAL A 141 2.28 7.58 19.54
N LEU A 142 1.68 6.66 20.31
CA LEU A 142 0.25 6.68 20.60
C LEU A 142 -0.14 7.83 21.55
N ILE A 143 0.81 8.40 22.28
CA ILE A 143 0.54 9.38 23.35
C ILE A 143 0.34 10.81 22.81
N LYS A 144 0.48 11.06 21.50
CA LYS A 144 0.28 12.42 20.95
C LYS A 144 -0.66 12.41 19.76
N THR A 145 -1.93 12.62 20.03
CA THR A 145 -2.65 13.86 19.68
C THR A 145 -4.11 13.71 20.08
N ASN A 146 -4.68 14.72 20.74
CA ASN A 146 -6.12 14.94 20.76
C ASN A 146 -6.58 15.17 19.30
N THR A 147 -6.64 14.13 18.48
CA THR A 147 -7.34 14.19 17.20
C THR A 147 -8.79 14.39 17.56
N ILE A 148 -9.25 15.63 17.42
CA ILE A 148 -10.67 15.98 17.45
C ILE A 148 -11.32 15.06 16.41
N LYS A 149 -12.00 14.00 16.88
CA LYS A 149 -12.82 13.15 16.03
C LYS A 149 -13.95 14.03 15.51
N ILE A 150 -13.81 14.55 14.29
CA ILE A 150 -14.92 15.19 13.59
C ILE A 150 -15.77 14.04 13.08
N GLU A 151 -16.83 13.68 13.81
CA GLU A 151 -17.86 12.79 13.31
C GLU A 151 -18.58 13.48 12.15
N ILE A 152 -18.18 13.18 10.91
CA ILE A 152 -18.94 13.54 9.72
C ILE A 152 -20.11 12.56 9.61
N ASN A 153 -21.08 12.69 10.51
CA ASN A 153 -22.38 12.01 10.43
C ASN A 153 -23.25 12.74 9.38
N ILE A 154 -22.82 12.75 8.11
CA ILE A 154 -23.72 13.14 7.03
C ILE A 154 -24.58 11.92 6.74
N LYS A 155 -25.71 11.80 7.45
CA LYS A 155 -26.81 10.96 6.99
C LYS A 155 -27.27 11.54 5.65
N ILE A 156 -26.93 10.85 4.56
CA ILE A 156 -27.46 11.16 3.24
C ILE A 156 -28.96 10.86 3.33
N ASP A 157 -29.77 11.91 3.20
CA ASP A 157 -31.21 11.79 3.20
C ASP A 157 -31.63 11.22 1.84
N LEU A 158 -32.12 9.98 1.83
CA LEU A 158 -32.48 9.25 0.61
C LEU A 158 -33.61 9.93 -0.17
N TYR A 159 -34.36 10.85 0.47
CA TYR A 159 -35.48 11.57 -0.15
C TYR A 159 -35.10 12.96 -0.63
N LYS A 160 -33.84 13.37 -0.47
CA LYS A 160 -33.35 14.70 -0.89
C LYS A 160 -32.56 14.59 -2.19
N GLU A 161 -32.95 15.38 -3.19
CA GLU A 161 -32.18 15.50 -4.42
C GLU A 161 -30.88 16.26 -4.15
N TYR A 162 -29.75 15.66 -4.54
CA TYR A 162 -28.43 16.27 -4.42
C TYR A 162 -27.96 16.76 -5.79
N PRO A 163 -27.36 17.96 -5.88
CA PRO A 163 -26.79 18.44 -7.13
C PRO A 163 -25.59 17.57 -7.53
N VAL A 164 -25.77 16.72 -8.54
CA VAL A 164 -24.71 15.88 -9.08
C VAL A 164 -23.90 16.70 -10.09
N LYS A 165 -22.58 16.82 -9.85
CA LYS A 165 -21.64 17.38 -10.83
C LYS A 165 -21.06 16.26 -11.68
N LEU A 166 -21.39 16.24 -12.96
CA LEU A 166 -20.78 15.31 -13.91
C LEU A 166 -19.37 15.79 -14.25
N ASN A 167 -18.36 15.05 -13.80
CA ASN A 167 -16.95 15.30 -14.15
C ASN A 167 -16.59 14.74 -15.53
N TYR A 168 -17.43 13.85 -16.08
CA TYR A 168 -17.19 13.14 -17.33
C TYR A 168 -18.44 13.11 -18.21
N CYS A 169 -18.24 13.11 -19.53
CA CYS A 169 -19.33 13.00 -20.48
C CYS A 169 -19.97 11.61 -20.41
N PRO A 170 -21.30 11.49 -20.24
CA PRO A 170 -21.98 10.19 -20.16
C PRO A 170 -21.87 9.35 -21.43
N ASN A 171 -21.64 9.96 -22.59
CA ASN A 171 -21.54 9.23 -23.87
C ASN A 171 -20.10 8.81 -24.22
N CYS A 172 -19.14 9.74 -24.16
CA CYS A 172 -17.77 9.48 -24.62
C CYS A 172 -16.73 9.41 -23.48
N ARG A 173 -17.16 9.56 -22.22
CA ARG A 173 -16.31 9.53 -21.01
C ARG A 173 -15.18 10.56 -20.99
N SER A 174 -15.18 11.53 -21.89
CA SER A 174 -14.21 12.62 -21.87
C SER A 174 -14.43 13.51 -20.66
N LYS A 175 -13.33 14.07 -20.14
CA LYS A 175 -13.35 14.96 -18.98
C LYS A 175 -14.03 16.27 -19.35
N LEU A 176 -15.08 16.63 -18.59
CA LEU A 176 -15.80 17.88 -18.75
C LEU A 176 -15.14 18.95 -17.88
N LYS A 177 -14.98 20.16 -18.40
CA LYS A 177 -14.60 21.29 -17.54
C LYS A 177 -15.82 21.81 -16.79
N ILE A 178 -15.56 22.47 -15.67
CA ILE A 178 -16.58 23.05 -14.81
C ILE A 178 -17.43 24.02 -15.64
N ASN A 179 -18.75 23.82 -15.67
CA ASN A 179 -19.76 24.60 -16.39
C ASN A 179 -19.84 24.43 -17.92
N GLU A 180 -19.20 23.41 -18.51
CA GLU A 180 -19.42 23.10 -19.93
C GLU A 180 -20.84 22.55 -20.16
N LYS A 181 -21.60 23.23 -21.04
CA LYS A 181 -22.98 22.84 -21.40
C LYS A 181 -23.00 21.71 -22.45
N GLU A 182 -21.94 21.60 -23.23
CA GLU A 182 -21.79 20.67 -24.33
C GLU A 182 -20.44 19.97 -24.20
N CYS A 183 -20.42 18.68 -24.50
CA CYS A 183 -19.19 17.92 -24.50
C CYS A 183 -18.29 18.39 -25.67
N PRO A 184 -17.04 18.81 -25.40
CA PRO A 184 -16.13 19.29 -26.44
C PRO A 184 -15.73 18.20 -27.44
N THR A 185 -15.92 16.92 -27.09
CA THR A 185 -15.46 15.77 -27.89
C THR A 185 -16.57 15.15 -28.72
N CYS A 186 -17.81 15.07 -28.20
CA CYS A 186 -18.91 14.42 -28.89
C CYS A 186 -20.11 15.35 -29.18
N GLY A 187 -20.02 16.64 -28.83
CA GLY A 187 -21.04 17.65 -29.12
C GLY A 187 -22.38 17.44 -28.40
N ILE A 188 -22.46 16.51 -27.44
CA ILE A 188 -23.71 16.23 -26.72
C ILE A 188 -23.96 17.31 -25.68
N ASN A 189 -25.19 17.83 -25.65
CA ASN A 189 -25.65 18.76 -24.65
C ASN A 189 -25.92 18.02 -23.33
N ILE A 190 -25.08 18.27 -22.33
CA ILE A 190 -25.08 17.59 -21.03
C ILE A 190 -26.36 17.88 -20.26
N LYS A 191 -26.98 19.06 -20.48
CA LYS A 191 -28.27 19.40 -19.86
C LYS A 191 -29.39 18.48 -20.31
N LYS A 192 -29.38 18.00 -21.56
CA LYS A 192 -30.40 17.04 -22.00
C LYS A 192 -30.33 15.76 -21.17
N TYR A 193 -29.13 15.26 -20.86
CA TYR A 193 -28.94 14.03 -20.09
C TYR A 193 -29.25 14.14 -18.59
N LEU A 194 -29.16 15.34 -18.01
CA LEU A 194 -29.46 15.56 -16.58
C LEU A 194 -30.97 15.72 -16.31
N TYR A 195 -31.78 16.10 -17.31
CA TYR A 195 -33.21 16.37 -17.17
C TYR A 195 -34.10 15.47 -18.06
N SER A 196 -33.52 14.51 -18.79
CA SER A 196 -34.31 13.45 -19.45
C SER A 196 -34.30 12.20 -18.59
N ASN A 197 -35.05 12.28 -17.49
CA ASN A 197 -35.78 11.19 -16.82
C ASN A 197 -36.59 11.81 -15.69
#